data_AF-A0A4Q1V9V1-F1
#
_entry.id   AF-A0A4Q1V9V1-F1
#
_cell.length_a   1.000
_cell.length_b   1.000
_cell.length_c   1.000
_cell.angle_alpha   90.00
_cell.angle_beta   90.00
_cell.angle_gamma   90.00
#
_symmetry.space_group_name_H-M   'P 1'
#
loop_
_entity.id
_entity.type
_entity.pdbx_description
1 polymer ?
#
loop_
_entity_poly.entity_id
_entity_poly.type
_entity_poly.pdbx_seq_one_letter_code
_entity_poly.pdbx_strand_id
1 'polypeptide(L)'
;MDEPAAFEQLVQFRAPTNLSEAIERAARRRCQSKSDYIRQTLIDRLQTDGASPAAEQQYALVANGSVMLPRGDDPVTTFRPTPDDRGEWFPIENEDSQPFDPVLHWRLKPLPLRLDGERVVRVYPVVPKTMEYA
;
A
#
# COMPACT_ATOMS: atom_id res chain seq x y z
N MET A 1 -1.85 19.59 26.21
CA MET A 1 -0.82 20.20 25.34
C MET A 1 -0.70 19.21 24.21
N ASP A 2 -1.39 19.46 23.11
CA ASP A 2 -1.55 18.45 22.03
C ASP A 2 -0.22 18.27 21.31
N GLU A 3 0.26 17.03 21.26
CA GLU A 3 1.55 16.69 20.65
C GLU A 3 1.51 16.96 19.14
N PRO A 4 2.42 17.80 18.61
CA PRO A 4 2.44 18.19 17.20
C PRO A 4 2.64 17.01 16.23
N ALA A 5 3.20 15.90 16.69
CA ALA A 5 3.40 14.68 15.90
C ALA A 5 2.08 14.02 15.44
N ALA A 6 0.97 14.21 16.16
CA ALA A 6 -0.33 13.67 15.76
C ALA A 6 -0.91 14.34 14.51
N PHE A 7 -0.43 15.55 14.17
CA PHE A 7 -0.97 16.36 13.08
C PHE A 7 -0.24 16.19 11.74
N GLU A 8 0.94 15.55 11.72
CA GLU A 8 1.71 15.30 10.48
C GLU A 8 1.00 14.35 9.50
N GLN A 9 0.03 13.57 9.98
CA GLN A 9 -0.76 12.62 9.17
C GLN A 9 -2.14 13.16 8.76
N LEU A 10 -2.47 14.42 9.08
CA LEU A 10 -3.78 14.97 8.78
C LEU A 10 -3.85 15.53 7.37
N VAL A 11 -4.79 15.01 6.58
CA VAL A 11 -5.11 15.55 5.26
C VAL A 11 -5.93 16.83 5.43
N GLN A 12 -5.34 17.97 5.04
CA GLN A 12 -6.03 19.25 4.97
C GLN A 12 -6.52 19.51 3.55
N PHE A 13 -7.77 19.95 3.40
CA PHE A 13 -8.33 20.33 2.11
C PHE A 13 -9.25 21.55 2.26
N ARG A 14 -9.35 22.33 1.18
CA ARG A 14 -10.29 23.47 1.14
C ARG A 14 -11.69 22.94 0.88
N ALA A 15 -12.64 23.39 1.68
CA ALA A 15 -14.03 22.96 1.62
C ALA A 15 -14.98 24.16 1.74
N PRO A 16 -16.20 24.06 1.18
CA PRO A 16 -17.29 24.97 1.51
C PRO A 16 -17.55 25.02 3.01
N THR A 17 -17.96 26.19 3.52
CA THR A 17 -18.15 26.44 4.96
C THR A 17 -19.16 25.49 5.62
N ASN A 18 -20.13 25.01 4.86
CA ASN A 18 -21.18 24.10 5.33
C ASN A 18 -20.80 22.60 5.29
N LEU A 19 -19.66 22.23 4.71
CA LEU A 19 -19.31 20.81 4.51
C LEU A 19 -19.16 20.05 5.83
N SER A 20 -18.52 20.66 6.84
CA SER A 20 -18.29 20.02 8.14
C SER A 20 -19.61 19.70 8.86
N GLU A 21 -20.60 20.58 8.77
CA GLU A 21 -21.93 20.36 9.34
C GLU A 21 -22.71 19.28 8.58
N ALA A 22 -22.61 19.29 7.24
CA ALA A 22 -23.25 18.27 6.41
C ALA A 22 -22.70 16.86 6.72
N ILE A 23 -21.37 16.73 6.85
CA ILE A 23 -20.70 15.49 7.26
C ILE A 23 -21.13 15.07 8.65
N GLU A 24 -21.19 16.00 9.61
CA GLU A 24 -21.63 15.69 10.97
C GLU A 24 -23.06 15.15 11.02
N ARG A 25 -23.97 15.79 10.28
CA ARG A 25 -25.37 15.37 10.23
C ARG A 25 -25.50 13.99 9.59
N ALA A 26 -24.70 13.69 8.57
CA ALA A 26 -24.68 12.38 7.94
C ALA A 26 -24.06 11.29 8.85
N ALA A 27 -22.96 11.59 9.53
CA ALA A 27 -22.29 10.70 10.47
C ALA A 27 -23.18 10.34 11.66
N ARG A 28 -23.89 11.32 12.23
CA ARG A 28 -24.84 11.10 13.33
C ARG A 28 -25.98 10.15 12.95
N ARG A 29 -26.49 10.22 11.71
CA ARG A 29 -27.51 9.27 11.23
C ARG A 29 -27.02 7.82 11.17
N ARG A 30 -25.71 7.61 11.13
CA ARG A 30 -25.06 6.30 11.13
C ARG A 30 -24.40 5.95 12.46
N CYS A 31 -24.60 6.75 13.52
CA CYS A 31 -23.94 6.58 14.82
C CYS A 31 -22.40 6.50 14.72
N GLN A 32 -21.80 7.26 13.80
CA GLN A 32 -20.36 7.28 13.54
C GLN A 32 -19.73 8.62 13.92
N SER A 33 -18.42 8.63 14.18
CA SER A 33 -17.64 9.87 14.22
C SER A 33 -17.52 10.47 12.80
N LYS A 34 -17.19 11.77 12.69
CA LYS A 34 -16.97 12.42 11.38
C LYS A 34 -15.88 11.71 10.59
N SER A 35 -14.77 11.36 11.25
CA SER A 35 -13.62 10.71 10.64
C SER A 35 -13.96 9.30 10.15
N ASP A 36 -14.71 8.51 10.94
CA ASP A 36 -15.11 7.17 10.53
C ASP A 36 -16.08 7.21 9.35
N TYR A 37 -17.03 8.14 9.38
CA TYR A 37 -17.97 8.34 8.28
C TYR A 37 -17.26 8.69 6.98
N ILE A 38 -16.29 9.61 7.01
CA ILE A 38 -15.49 9.99 5.83
C ILE A 38 -14.70 8.79 5.31
N ARG A 39 -13.99 8.07 6.19
CA ARG A 39 -13.18 6.90 5.81
C ARG A 39 -14.05 5.82 5.16
N GLN A 40 -15.17 5.45 5.78
CA GLN A 40 -16.06 4.42 5.24
C GLN A 40 -16.68 4.86 3.91
N THR A 41 -17.16 6.11 3.82
CA THR A 41 -17.79 6.61 2.59
C THR A 41 -16.80 6.64 1.43
N LEU A 42 -15.53 7.00 1.67
CA LEU A 42 -14.48 6.95 0.65
C LEU A 42 -14.22 5.51 0.20
N ILE A 43 -14.10 4.56 1.13
CA ILE A 43 -13.92 3.14 0.80
C ILE A 43 -15.07 2.63 -0.05
N ASP A 44 -16.31 2.85 0.38
CA ASP A 44 -17.52 2.39 -0.32
C ASP A 44 -17.58 2.95 -1.76
N ARG A 45 -17.22 4.23 -1.93
CA ARG A 45 -17.25 4.90 -3.24
C ARG A 45 -16.14 4.41 -4.16
N LEU A 46 -14.91 4.31 -3.66
CA LEU A 46 -13.81 3.73 -4.43
C LEU A 46 -14.14 2.31 -4.88
N GLN A 47 -14.70 1.47 -3.99
CA GLN A 47 -15.12 0.12 -4.34
C GLN A 47 -16.21 0.10 -5.42
N THR A 48 -17.18 1.00 -5.34
CA THR A 48 -18.22 1.17 -6.37
C THR A 48 -17.61 1.56 -7.71
N ASP A 49 -16.55 2.37 -7.70
CA ASP A 49 -15.82 2.80 -8.89
C ASP A 49 -14.79 1.73 -9.38
N GLY A 50 -14.75 0.56 -8.74
CA GLY A 50 -13.86 -0.54 -9.08
C GLY A 50 -12.41 -0.38 -8.60
N ALA A 51 -12.17 0.52 -7.63
CA ALA A 51 -10.89 0.69 -6.95
C ALA A 51 -10.97 0.14 -5.52
N SER A 52 -10.08 -0.78 -5.14
CA SER A 52 -10.07 -1.33 -3.79
C SER A 52 -8.98 -0.64 -2.96
N PRO A 53 -9.32 0.09 -1.89
CA PRO A 53 -8.31 0.69 -1.02
C PRO A 53 -7.64 -0.31 -0.06
N ALA A 54 -8.13 -1.57 -0.01
CA ALA A 54 -7.38 -2.65 0.63
C ALA A 54 -6.16 -2.95 -0.23
N ALA A 55 -4.97 -3.01 0.38
CA ALA A 55 -3.69 -3.28 -0.27
C ALA A 55 -3.87 -4.24 -1.44
N GLU A 56 -3.95 -3.69 -2.66
CA GLU A 56 -4.29 -4.51 -3.82
C GLU A 56 -3.12 -5.49 -3.99
N GLN A 57 -3.45 -6.78 -4.02
CA GLN A 57 -2.47 -7.83 -4.28
C GLN A 57 -1.80 -7.49 -5.61
N GLN A 58 -0.51 -7.14 -5.56
CA GLN A 58 0.26 -6.90 -6.75
C GLN A 58 0.70 -8.25 -7.32
N TYR A 59 0.78 -8.34 -8.63
CA TYR A 59 1.23 -9.52 -9.36
C TYR A 59 2.46 -9.18 -10.19
N ALA A 60 3.34 -10.16 -10.38
CA ALA A 60 4.47 -10.07 -11.29
C ALA A 60 4.32 -11.10 -12.41
N LEU A 61 4.67 -10.71 -13.64
CA LEU A 61 4.64 -11.63 -14.77
C LEU A 61 5.89 -12.51 -14.72
N VAL A 62 5.70 -13.81 -14.82
CA VAL A 62 6.77 -14.81 -14.86
C VAL A 62 6.69 -15.54 -16.19
N ALA A 63 7.81 -15.66 -16.88
CA ALA A 63 7.90 -16.44 -18.10
C ALA A 63 9.20 -17.24 -18.09
N ASN A 64 9.15 -18.50 -18.52
CA ASN A 64 10.32 -19.40 -18.57
C ASN A 64 11.04 -19.56 -17.21
N GLY A 65 10.30 -19.54 -16.10
CA GLY A 65 10.86 -19.70 -14.76
C GLY A 65 11.61 -18.49 -14.21
N SER A 66 11.43 -17.30 -14.80
CA SER A 66 12.00 -16.05 -14.30
C SER A 66 11.02 -14.88 -14.38
N VAL A 67 11.21 -13.89 -13.52
CA VAL A 67 10.42 -12.64 -13.54
C VAL A 67 10.71 -11.90 -14.84
N MET A 68 9.66 -11.52 -15.57
CA MET A 68 9.76 -10.82 -16.86
C MET A 68 10.27 -9.38 -16.70
N LEU A 69 11.24 -9.01 -17.53
CA LEU A 69 11.90 -7.70 -17.57
C LEU A 69 11.90 -7.13 -19.00
N PRO A 70 10.79 -6.57 -19.50
CA PRO A 70 10.67 -6.08 -20.86
C PRO A 70 11.36 -4.72 -20.99
N ARG A 71 12.67 -4.78 -21.28
CA ARG A 71 13.54 -3.62 -21.55
C ARG A 71 13.85 -2.78 -20.32
N GLY A 72 14.66 -3.34 -19.43
CA GLY A 72 15.22 -2.66 -18.26
C GLY A 72 15.48 -3.66 -17.14
N ASP A 73 15.92 -3.15 -16.00
CA ASP A 73 16.03 -3.92 -14.75
C ASP A 73 14.72 -3.95 -13.95
N ASP A 74 13.64 -3.36 -14.49
CA ASP A 74 12.34 -3.25 -13.82
C ASP A 74 11.37 -4.39 -14.19
N PRO A 75 10.79 -5.09 -13.21
CA PRO A 75 9.85 -6.18 -13.43
C PRO A 75 8.48 -5.70 -13.93
N VAL A 76 7.86 -6.50 -14.79
CA VAL A 76 6.43 -6.28 -15.14
C VAL A 76 5.60 -6.59 -13.92
N THR A 77 4.91 -5.57 -13.42
CA THR A 77 3.97 -5.73 -12.30
C THR A 77 2.65 -5.07 -12.63
N THR A 78 1.57 -5.63 -12.08
CA THR A 78 0.21 -5.10 -12.23
C THR A 78 -0.62 -5.42 -11.01
N PHE A 79 -1.69 -4.66 -10.78
CA PHE A 79 -2.74 -5.02 -9.82
C PHE A 79 -3.91 -5.73 -10.50
N ARG A 80 -3.90 -5.80 -11.84
CA ARG A 80 -4.95 -6.40 -12.67
C ARG A 80 -4.31 -7.34 -13.71
N PRO A 81 -4.01 -8.59 -13.34
CA PRO A 81 -3.39 -9.54 -14.25
C PRO A 81 -4.34 -9.89 -15.41
N THR A 82 -3.81 -9.91 -16.63
CA THR A 82 -4.57 -10.29 -17.83
C THR A 82 -4.14 -11.67 -18.32
N PRO A 83 -5.07 -12.61 -18.61
CA PRO A 83 -4.72 -13.97 -19.04
C PRO A 83 -4.02 -14.04 -20.42
N ASP A 84 -4.17 -13.01 -21.25
CA ASP A 84 -3.64 -12.99 -22.61
C ASP A 84 -2.13 -12.64 -22.68
N ASP A 85 -1.51 -12.31 -21.54
CA ASP A 85 -0.08 -12.03 -21.48
C ASP A 85 0.76 -13.29 -21.69
N ARG A 86 1.94 -13.13 -22.31
CA ARG A 86 2.88 -14.24 -22.53
C ARG A 86 3.64 -14.57 -21.24
N GLY A 87 2.98 -15.30 -20.35
CA GLY A 87 3.54 -15.76 -19.08
C GLY A 87 2.45 -16.12 -18.08
N GLU A 88 2.83 -16.30 -16.83
CA GLU A 88 1.93 -16.55 -15.71
C GLU A 88 2.08 -15.45 -14.67
N TRP A 89 0.95 -14.98 -14.14
CA TRP A 89 0.91 -13.94 -13.13
C TRP A 89 0.96 -14.54 -11.73
N PHE A 90 2.05 -14.29 -11.02
CA PHE A 90 2.22 -14.74 -9.64
C PHE A 90 1.99 -13.59 -8.66
N PRO A 91 1.32 -13.86 -7.51
CA PRO A 91 1.17 -12.84 -6.47
C PRO A 91 2.54 -12.47 -5.90
N ILE A 92 2.73 -11.16 -5.68
CA ILE A 92 3.89 -10.60 -5.01
C ILE A 92 3.63 -10.59 -3.50
N GLU A 93 4.42 -11.34 -2.77
CA GLU A 93 4.46 -11.31 -1.31
C GLU A 93 5.54 -10.34 -0.84
N ASN A 94 5.22 -9.51 0.14
CA ASN A 94 6.18 -8.57 0.74
C ASN A 94 6.72 -9.18 2.02
N GLU A 95 8.02 -9.33 2.12
CA GLU A 95 8.70 -9.88 3.29
C GLU A 95 9.81 -8.92 3.74
N ASP A 96 10.01 -8.80 5.04
CA ASP A 96 11.20 -8.15 5.59
C ASP A 96 12.33 -9.18 5.72
N SER A 97 13.58 -8.76 5.54
CA SER A 97 14.74 -9.67 5.70
C SER A 97 14.91 -10.19 7.14
N GLN A 98 14.30 -9.52 8.12
CA GLN A 98 14.21 -9.92 9.52
C GLN A 98 13.00 -9.22 10.17
N PRO A 99 12.56 -9.62 11.39
CA PRO A 99 11.47 -8.94 12.08
C PRO A 99 11.68 -7.43 12.17
N PHE A 100 10.70 -6.65 11.69
CA PHE A 100 10.77 -5.20 11.65
C PHE A 100 10.25 -4.57 12.94
N ASP A 101 11.07 -3.70 13.53
CA ASP A 101 10.70 -2.82 14.64
C ASP A 101 10.96 -1.36 14.21
N PRO A 102 9.93 -0.52 14.07
CA PRO A 102 10.08 0.85 13.58
C PRO A 102 10.86 1.77 14.53
N VAL A 103 11.00 1.41 15.81
CA VAL A 103 11.82 2.15 16.77
C VAL A 103 13.30 1.87 16.49
N LEU A 104 13.64 0.59 16.27
CA LEU A 104 15.02 0.11 16.21
C LEU A 104 15.60 -0.01 14.80
N HIS A 105 14.77 -0.01 13.76
CA HIS A 105 15.19 -0.32 12.39
C HIS A 105 14.78 0.71 11.34
N TRP A 106 15.57 0.77 10.26
CA TRP A 106 15.17 1.30 8.98
C TRP A 106 14.79 0.17 8.03
N ARG A 107 13.75 0.40 7.23
CA ARG A 107 13.39 -0.44 6.09
C ARG A 107 13.92 0.23 4.83
N LEU A 108 14.85 -0.42 4.14
CA LEU A 108 15.44 0.10 2.91
C LEU A 108 14.57 -0.17 1.70
N LYS A 109 14.99 0.38 0.55
CA LYS A 109 14.39 0.03 -0.74
C LYS A 109 14.45 -1.49 -0.95
N PRO A 110 13.37 -2.08 -1.49
CA PRO A 110 13.33 -3.52 -1.69
C PRO A 110 14.40 -3.98 -2.67
N LEU A 111 14.87 -5.21 -2.47
CA LEU A 111 15.71 -5.91 -3.43
C LEU A 111 14.90 -6.27 -4.69
N PRO A 112 15.58 -6.59 -5.81
CA PRO A 112 14.92 -7.07 -7.01
C PRO A 112 13.95 -8.23 -6.70
N LEU A 113 12.82 -8.27 -7.41
CA LEU A 113 11.82 -9.33 -7.23
C LEU A 113 12.44 -10.69 -7.49
N ARG A 114 12.17 -11.63 -6.60
CA ARG A 114 12.69 -12.99 -6.68
C ARG A 114 11.52 -13.97 -6.84
N LEU A 115 11.65 -14.91 -7.78
CA LEU A 115 10.77 -16.06 -7.85
C LEU A 115 11.19 -17.09 -6.79
N ASP A 116 10.26 -17.51 -5.94
CA ASP A 116 10.46 -18.46 -4.86
C ASP A 116 9.45 -19.61 -4.98
N GLY A 117 9.72 -20.54 -5.89
CA GLY A 117 8.75 -21.58 -6.25
C GLY A 117 7.56 -20.99 -6.99
N GLU A 118 6.36 -21.13 -6.42
CA GLU A 118 5.08 -20.64 -6.99
C GLU A 118 4.66 -19.28 -6.43
N ARG A 119 5.59 -18.48 -5.90
CA ARG A 119 5.32 -17.12 -5.42
C ARG A 119 6.45 -16.18 -5.81
N VAL A 120 6.13 -14.91 -5.99
CA VAL A 120 7.14 -13.87 -6.21
C VAL A 120 7.29 -13.08 -4.92
N VAL A 121 8.52 -12.88 -4.46
CA VAL A 121 8.80 -12.23 -3.18
C VAL A 121 9.52 -10.91 -3.42
N ARG A 122 9.01 -9.86 -2.77
CA ARG A 122 9.67 -8.56 -2.61
C ARG A 122 10.24 -8.48 -1.21
N VAL A 123 11.56 -8.58 -1.11
CA VAL A 123 12.27 -8.52 0.18
C VAL A 123 12.68 -7.09 0.48
N TYR A 124 12.30 -6.58 1.65
CA TYR A 124 12.76 -5.30 2.17
C TYR A 124 13.91 -5.53 3.16
N PRO A 125 15.11 -5.03 2.87
CA PRO A 125 16.21 -5.10 3.83
C PRO A 125 15.88 -4.27 5.06
N VAL A 126 16.03 -4.90 6.23
CA VAL A 126 15.89 -4.26 7.53
C VAL A 126 17.27 -4.05 8.11
N VAL A 127 17.62 -2.80 8.40
CA VAL A 127 18.91 -2.44 8.98
C VAL A 127 18.71 -1.76 10.33
N PRO A 128 19.52 -2.06 11.36
CA PRO A 128 19.46 -1.35 12.63
C PRO A 128 19.77 0.14 12.44
N LYS A 129 19.01 1.03 13.10
CA LYS A 129 19.30 2.47 13.08
C LYS A 129 20.66 2.80 13.68
N THR A 130 21.19 1.93 14.53
CA THR A 130 22.53 2.07 15.10
C THR A 130 23.65 2.01 14.04
N MET A 131 23.36 1.53 12.82
CA MET A 131 24.29 1.53 11.69
C MET A 131 24.32 2.84 10.90
N GLU A 132 23.46 3.84 11.19
CA GLU A 132 23.51 5.16 10.51
C GLU A 132 24.72 6.01 10.88
N TYR A 133 25.44 5.67 11.97
CA TYR A 133 26.57 6.44 12.49
C TYR A 133 27.93 5.74 12.28
N ALA A 134 28.01 4.75 11.40
CA ALA A 134 29.25 4.04 11.06
C ALA A 134 29.89 4.54 9.77
#